data_AF-A0A7E4UQZ4-F1
#
_entry.id   AF-A0A7E4UQZ4-F1
#
_cell.length_a   1.000
_cell.length_b   1.000
_cell.length_c   1.000
_cell.angle_alpha   90.00
_cell.angle_beta   90.00
_cell.angle_gamma   90.00
#
_symmetry.space_group_name_H-M   'P 1'
#
loop_
_entity.id
_entity.type
_entity.pdbx_description
1 polymer ?
#
loop_
_entity_poly.entity_id
_entity_poly.type
_entity_poly.pdbx_seq_one_letter_code
_entity_poly.pdbx_strand_id
1 'polypeptide(L)'
;MSSARLVLRSALPVLRQTRLSSHSVKEGQLQLAKFQGQTPTGFINDGWALSRVPFNVRNKWLFATKAITFLAIGFWAPFIVVEYQLRKANQ
;
A
#
# COMPACT_ATOMS: atom_id res chain seq x y z
N MET A 1 -18.77 -4.73 -52.21
CA MET A 1 -19.35 -4.11 -51.00
C MET A 1 -18.31 -4.17 -49.90
N SER A 2 -17.98 -2.99 -49.35
CA SER A 2 -16.75 -2.63 -48.64
C SER A 2 -16.44 -3.46 -47.37
N SER A 3 -15.30 -4.16 -47.38
CA SER A 3 -14.72 -4.95 -46.27
C SER A 3 -14.41 -4.14 -45.01
N ALA A 4 -14.40 -2.80 -45.11
CA ALA A 4 -14.13 -1.90 -43.99
C ALA A 4 -15.23 -1.94 -42.90
N ARG A 5 -16.48 -2.22 -43.28
CA ARG A 5 -17.60 -2.27 -42.31
C ARG A 5 -17.60 -3.54 -41.45
N LEU A 6 -16.94 -4.61 -41.91
CA LEU A 6 -16.86 -5.88 -41.18
C LEU A 6 -15.84 -5.78 -40.03
N VAL A 7 -14.69 -5.17 -40.29
CA VAL A 7 -13.60 -4.99 -39.29
C VAL A 7 -14.00 -3.97 -38.21
N LEU A 8 -14.74 -2.93 -38.57
CA LEU A 8 -15.22 -1.93 -37.61
C LEU A 8 -16.24 -2.51 -36.62
N ARG A 9 -17.00 -3.55 -37.00
CA ARG A 9 -17.96 -4.23 -36.12
C ARG A 9 -17.30 -5.23 -35.17
N SER A 10 -16.18 -5.85 -35.54
CA SER A 10 -15.47 -6.79 -34.68
C SER A 10 -14.59 -6.11 -33.62
N ALA A 11 -14.18 -4.85 -33.82
CA ALA A 11 -13.34 -4.11 -32.87
C ALA A 11 -14.13 -3.36 -31.78
N LEU A 12 -15.41 -3.06 -32.01
CA LEU A 12 -16.28 -2.39 -31.05
C LEU A 12 -16.45 -3.12 -29.71
N PRO A 13 -16.62 -4.46 -29.63
CA PRO A 13 -16.73 -5.13 -28.33
C PRO A 13 -15.43 -5.08 -27.52
N VAL A 14 -14.26 -5.15 -28.17
CA VAL A 14 -12.94 -5.12 -27.53
C VAL A 14 -12.64 -3.75 -26.93
N LEU A 15 -12.96 -2.67 -27.64
CA LEU A 15 -12.83 -1.30 -27.12
C LEU A 15 -13.84 -0.96 -26.02
N ARG A 16 -15.01 -1.63 -26.00
CA ARG A 16 -15.98 -1.50 -24.90
C ARG A 16 -15.51 -2.24 -23.64
N GLN A 17 -14.71 -3.28 -23.81
CA GLN A 17 -14.23 -4.12 -22.71
C GLN A 17 -13.08 -3.46 -21.93
N THR A 18 -12.25 -2.63 -22.58
CA THR A 18 -11.17 -1.90 -21.89
C THR A 18 -11.67 -0.69 -21.09
N ARG A 19 -12.87 -0.15 -21.37
CA ARG A 19 -13.45 1.00 -20.65
C ARG A 19 -14.28 0.61 -19.42
N LEU A 20 -14.65 -0.67 -19.27
CA LEU A 20 -15.37 -1.17 -18.09
C LEU A 20 -14.43 -1.61 -16.96
N SER A 21 -13.16 -1.85 -17.25
CA SER A 21 -12.17 -2.29 -16.25
C SER A 21 -11.64 -1.15 -15.37
N SER A 22 -11.99 0.11 -15.66
CA SER A 22 -11.44 1.29 -14.99
C SER A 22 -12.35 1.87 -13.89
N HIS A 23 -13.55 1.30 -13.69
CA HIS A 23 -14.51 1.75 -12.67
C HIS A 23 -15.05 0.58 -11.83
N SER A 24 -14.17 -0.21 -11.22
CA SER A 24 -14.52 -0.96 -10.01
C SER A 24 -13.72 -0.39 -8.83
N VAL A 25 -14.09 0.84 -8.48
CA VAL A 25 -13.75 1.49 -7.22
C VAL A 25 -14.56 0.82 -6.11
N LYS A 26 -13.83 0.29 -5.13
CA LYS A 26 -14.22 0.18 -3.71
C LYS A 26 -15.66 -0.24 -3.40
N GLU A 27 -15.90 -1.54 -3.35
CA GLU A 27 -16.88 -2.08 -2.40
C GLU A 27 -16.23 -3.20 -1.58
N GLY A 28 -16.10 -2.91 -0.28
CA GLY A 28 -16.17 -3.86 0.83
C GLY A 28 -15.79 -5.32 0.60
N GLN A 29 -14.65 -5.62 0.00
CA GLN A 29 -14.03 -6.93 0.14
C GLN A 29 -13.45 -6.98 1.55
N LEU A 30 -14.29 -7.38 2.52
CA LEU A 30 -13.85 -8.25 3.60
C LEU A 30 -12.84 -9.19 2.97
N GLN A 31 -11.56 -8.96 3.25
CA GLN A 31 -10.52 -9.89 2.86
C GLN A 31 -10.78 -11.13 3.71
N LEU A 32 -11.70 -11.97 3.23
CA LEU A 32 -11.93 -13.30 3.70
C LEU A 32 -10.55 -13.93 3.64
N ALA A 33 -9.93 -14.08 4.82
CA ALA A 33 -8.60 -14.62 4.97
C ALA A 33 -8.51 -15.80 4.02
N LYS A 34 -7.66 -15.71 3.00
CA LYS A 34 -7.51 -16.80 2.05
C LYS A 34 -7.12 -18.00 2.89
N PHE A 35 -8.05 -18.93 3.08
CA PHE A 35 -7.84 -20.18 3.80
C PHE A 35 -7.01 -21.08 2.86
N GLN A 36 -5.79 -20.65 2.57
CA GLN A 36 -4.79 -21.53 1.97
C GLN A 36 -4.41 -22.50 3.07
N GLY A 37 -4.72 -23.78 2.85
CA GLY A 37 -4.66 -24.86 3.84
C GLY A 37 -3.48 -24.69 4.79
N GLN A 38 -3.79 -24.30 6.02
CA GLN A 38 -2.81 -24.25 7.10
C GLN A 38 -2.36 -25.68 7.37
N THR A 39 -1.07 -25.96 7.19
CA THR A 39 -0.47 -27.22 7.61
C THR A 39 -0.22 -27.18 9.13
N PRO A 40 -0.26 -28.31 9.85
CA PRO A 40 -0.05 -28.34 11.32
C PRO A 40 1.28 -27.74 11.79
N THR A 41 2.24 -27.59 10.87
CA THR A 41 3.58 -27.05 11.11
C THR A 41 3.84 -25.72 10.39
N GLY A 42 2.84 -25.15 9.73
CA GLY A 42 2.96 -23.95 8.89
C GLY A 42 2.60 -22.64 9.60
N PHE A 43 3.02 -21.51 9.01
CA PHE A 43 2.70 -20.18 9.53
C PHE A 43 1.18 -19.90 9.46
N ILE A 44 0.60 -19.47 10.60
CA ILE A 44 -0.79 -19.02 10.67
C ILE A 44 -0.90 -17.66 9.97
N ASN A 45 -1.46 -17.66 8.78
CA ASN A 45 -1.85 -16.43 8.09
C ASN A 45 -3.27 -16.03 8.54
N ASP A 46 -3.39 -15.47 9.75
CA ASP A 46 -4.68 -14.99 10.28
C ASP A 46 -5.18 -13.72 9.58
N GLY A 47 -4.32 -13.05 8.80
CA GLY A 47 -4.63 -11.79 8.14
C GLY A 47 -4.59 -10.58 9.08
N TRP A 48 -4.33 -10.77 10.37
CA TRP A 48 -4.28 -9.70 11.37
C TRP A 48 -2.86 -9.15 11.57
N ALA A 49 -1.83 -10.00 11.50
CA ALA A 49 -0.47 -9.64 11.88
C ALA A 49 0.24 -8.61 10.96
N LEU A 50 -0.14 -8.49 9.68
CA LEU A 50 0.54 -7.61 8.71
C LEU A 50 -0.41 -6.73 7.89
N SER A 51 -1.72 -6.93 7.96
CA SER A 51 -2.69 -6.25 7.09
C SER A 51 -3.13 -4.86 7.59
N ARG A 52 -2.79 -4.48 8.82
CA ARG A 52 -3.32 -3.26 9.46
C ARG A 52 -2.32 -2.11 9.60
N VAL A 53 -1.04 -2.33 9.28
CA VAL A 53 -0.04 -1.27 9.37
C VAL A 53 0.05 -0.50 8.04
N PRO A 54 0.05 0.84 8.06
CA PRO A 54 0.14 1.65 6.84
C PRO A 54 1.54 1.64 6.19
N PHE A 55 2.44 0.77 6.66
CA PHE A 55 3.79 0.61 6.15
C PHE A 55 4.10 -0.87 5.91
N ASN A 56 4.88 -1.13 4.86
CA ASN A 56 5.26 -2.49 4.50
C ASN A 56 6.27 -3.07 5.51
N VAL A 57 5.88 -4.18 6.13
CA VAL A 57 6.63 -4.93 7.15
C VAL A 57 7.28 -6.21 6.62
N ARG A 58 7.07 -6.54 5.33
CA ARG A 58 7.58 -7.78 4.73
C ARG A 58 9.09 -7.78 4.54
N ASN A 59 9.67 -6.60 4.27
CA ASN A 59 11.11 -6.43 4.16
C ASN A 59 11.68 -5.94 5.51
N LYS A 60 12.36 -6.85 6.23
CA LYS A 60 12.92 -6.60 7.57
C LYS A 60 13.91 -5.43 7.59
N TRP A 61 14.73 -5.28 6.56
CA TRP A 61 15.71 -4.19 6.46
C TRP A 61 15.04 -2.84 6.24
N LEU A 62 14.09 -2.78 5.29
CA LEU A 62 13.36 -1.54 5.01
C LEU A 62 12.47 -1.13 6.19
N PHE A 63 11.89 -2.10 6.90
CA PHE A 63 11.16 -1.84 8.13
C PHE A 63 12.07 -1.29 9.23
N ALA A 64 13.23 -1.92 9.46
CA ALA A 64 14.19 -1.47 10.47
C ALA A 64 14.66 -0.04 10.20
N THR A 65 15.01 0.30 8.95
CA THR A 65 15.39 1.66 8.58
C THR A 65 14.28 2.65 8.90
N LYS A 66 13.03 2.37 8.51
CA LYS A 66 11.89 3.25 8.80
C LYS A 66 11.65 3.44 10.29
N ALA A 67 11.74 2.36 11.07
CA ALA A 67 11.55 2.39 12.51
C ALA A 67 12.64 3.23 13.20
N ILE A 68 13.90 3.04 12.82
CA ILE A 68 15.04 3.79 13.37
C ILE A 68 14.91 5.27 13.02
N THR A 69 14.61 5.62 11.76
CA THR A 69 14.45 7.03 11.35
C THR A 69 13.32 7.71 12.12
N PHE A 70 12.18 7.04 12.28
CA PHE A 70 11.04 7.58 13.02
C PHE A 70 11.39 7.85 14.49
N LEU A 71 12.06 6.88 15.15
CA LEU A 71 12.45 7.01 16.55
C LEU A 71 13.55 8.06 16.75
N ALA A 72 14.54 8.12 15.85
CA ALA A 72 15.62 9.09 15.91
C ALA A 72 15.10 10.53 15.83
N ILE A 73 14.14 10.81 14.94
CA ILE A 73 13.52 12.13 14.82
C ILE A 73 12.80 12.52 16.12
N GLY A 74 11.98 11.62 16.68
CA GLY A 74 11.28 11.88 17.93
C GLY A 74 12.23 12.07 19.12
N PHE A 75 13.32 11.31 19.16
CA PHE A 75 14.34 11.42 20.21
C PHE A 75 15.13 12.74 20.14
N TRP A 76 15.49 13.21 18.94
CA TRP A 76 16.23 14.46 18.76
C TRP A 76 15.39 15.73 18.83
N ALA A 77 14.09 15.64 18.52
CA ALA A 77 13.17 16.79 18.51
C ALA A 77 13.28 17.71 19.75
N PRO A 78 13.22 17.23 21.01
CA PRO A 78 13.31 18.11 22.17
C PRO A 78 14.64 18.86 22.27
N PHE A 79 15.77 18.24 21.90
CA PHE A 79 17.09 18.87 21.96
C PHE A 79 17.21 20.02 20.95
N ILE A 80 16.71 19.81 19.74
CA ILE A 80 16.68 20.85 18.69
C ILE A 80 15.82 22.04 19.16
N VAL A 81 14.67 21.77 19.78
CA VAL A 81 13.80 22.82 20.32
C VAL A 81 14.50 23.61 21.43
N VAL A 82 15.16 22.94 22.38
CA VAL A 82 15.91 23.61 23.45
C VAL A 82 17.03 24.48 22.88
N GLU A 83 17.81 23.95 21.94
CA GLU A 83 18.88 24.71 21.29
C GLU A 83 18.33 25.94 20.56
N TYR A 84 17.21 25.80 19.86
CA TYR A 84 16.53 26.93 19.23
C TYR A 84 16.12 28.00 20.26
N GLN A 85 15.54 27.60 21.39
CA GLN A 85 15.15 28.55 22.44
C GLN A 85 16.35 29.24 23.09
N LEU A 86 17.45 28.52 23.34
CA LEU A 86 18.67 29.10 23.89
C LEU A 86 19.29 30.13 22.93
N ARG A 87 19.35 29.82 21.64
CA ARG A 87 19.84 30.75 20.61
C ARG A 87 18.95 31.98 20.51
N LYS A 88 17.63 31.80 20.63
CA LYS A 88 16.65 32.90 20.61
C LYS A 88 16.75 33.78 21.86
N ALA A 89 16.96 33.20 23.03
CA ALA A 89 17.08 33.94 24.29
C ALA A 89 18.40 34.71 24.44
N ASN A 90 19.42 34.34 23.65
CA ASN A 90 20.73 34.99 23.63
C ASN A 90 20.85 36.08 22.54
N GLN A 91 19.73 36.43 21.89
CA GLN A 91 19.58 37.61 21.03
C GLN A 91 18.86 38.70 21.83
#